data_AF-A0A8H5A7H9-F1
#
_entry.id   AF-A0A8H5A7H9-F1
#
_cell.length_a   1.000
_cell.length_b   1.000
_cell.length_c   1.000
_cell.angle_alpha   90.00
_cell.angle_beta   90.00
_cell.angle_gamma   90.00
#
_symmetry.space_group_name_H-M   'P 1'
#
loop_
_entity.id
_entity.type
_entity.pdbx_description
1 polymer ?
#
loop_
_entity_poly.entity_id
_entity_poly.type
_entity_poly.pdbx_seq_one_letter_code
_entity_poly.pdbx_strand_id
1 'polypeptide(L)'
;MSTLALPSSSLPPLFTLSKRTEVDIFNALHYLAAIYCPLSFPFSKELGDSKHAFAEVDSGYTSGNEDDETELTPAIIRADVHEKSFAERWLTGLISRVESLEIFSSEEATQRALDQAAYIFESLFASALDEDDQNSPFLREFSFEMKGPGGDKKQISVQLNDGLAGTNDT
;
A
#
# COMPACT_ATOMS: atom_id res chain seq x y z
N MET A 1 -19.03 4.34 -1.60
CA MET A 1 -17.63 3.88 -1.63
C MET A 1 -16.77 5.13 -1.72
N SER A 2 -15.70 5.27 -0.92
CA SER A 2 -14.86 6.47 -0.96
C SER A 2 -14.01 6.44 -2.23
N THR A 3 -14.26 7.35 -3.15
CA THR A 3 -13.42 7.54 -4.35
C THR A 3 -12.03 8.03 -3.90
N LEU A 4 -10.98 7.32 -4.28
CA LEU A 4 -9.61 7.76 -4.01
C LEU A 4 -9.26 8.88 -4.99
N ALA A 5 -8.71 9.97 -4.48
CA ALA A 5 -8.12 11.00 -5.33
C ALA A 5 -6.69 10.61 -5.74
N LEU A 6 -6.05 11.40 -6.60
CA LEU A 6 -4.64 11.21 -6.98
C LEU A 6 -3.69 11.85 -5.94
N PRO A 7 -2.55 11.23 -5.59
CA PRO A 7 -1.56 11.81 -4.68
C PRO A 7 -1.20 13.27 -4.98
N SER A 8 -1.00 13.60 -6.26
CA SER A 8 -0.70 14.96 -6.74
C SER A 8 -1.77 16.00 -6.40
N SER A 9 -3.03 15.57 -6.29
CA SER A 9 -4.19 16.42 -5.98
C SER A 9 -4.54 16.49 -4.48
N SER A 10 -4.21 15.45 -3.71
CA SER A 10 -4.61 15.31 -2.30
C SER A 10 -3.55 15.79 -1.31
N LEU A 11 -2.27 15.65 -1.65
CA LEU A 11 -1.18 15.88 -0.70
C LEU A 11 -0.86 17.37 -0.52
N PRO A 12 -0.55 17.82 0.71
CA PRO A 12 -0.12 19.19 0.93
C PRO A 12 1.25 19.42 0.29
N PRO A 13 1.50 20.59 -0.34
CA PRO A 13 2.81 20.90 -0.90
C PRO A 13 3.92 20.89 0.17
N LEU A 14 5.10 20.36 -0.16
CA LEU A 14 6.23 20.18 0.78
C LEU A 14 6.68 21.46 1.49
N PHE A 15 6.55 22.63 0.85
CA PHE A 15 6.93 23.91 1.45
C PHE A 15 5.89 24.42 2.46
N THR A 16 4.71 23.80 2.51
CA THR A 16 3.61 24.18 3.42
C THR A 16 3.54 23.29 4.67
N LEU A 17 4.39 22.26 4.78
CA LEU A 17 4.32 21.28 5.88
C LEU A 17 4.43 21.93 7.26
N SER A 18 5.26 22.97 7.42
CA SER A 18 5.39 23.72 8.67
C SER A 18 4.13 24.50 9.08
N LYS A 19 3.17 24.66 8.16
CA LYS A 19 1.86 25.30 8.41
C LYS A 19 0.73 24.28 8.59
N ARG A 20 1.02 22.99 8.50
CA ARG A 20 0.05 21.90 8.66
C ARG A 20 0.04 21.40 10.10
N THR A 21 -1.07 20.79 10.49
CA THR A 21 -1.19 20.16 11.79
C THR A 21 -0.57 18.77 11.77
N GLU A 22 -0.20 18.24 12.93
CA GLU A 22 0.22 16.84 13.10
C GLU A 22 -0.79 15.88 12.46
N VAL A 23 -2.09 16.12 12.67
CA VAL A 23 -3.19 15.30 12.14
C VAL A 23 -3.21 15.30 10.61
N ASP A 24 -2.94 16.43 9.96
CA ASP A 24 -2.90 16.51 8.50
C ASP A 24 -1.78 15.64 7.91
N ILE A 25 -0.62 15.58 8.57
CA ILE A 25 0.51 14.75 8.14
C ILE A 25 0.15 13.26 8.28
N PHE A 26 -0.42 12.87 9.42
CA PHE A 26 -0.83 11.48 9.62
C PHE A 26 -1.95 11.05 8.67
N ASN A 27 -2.89 11.94 8.35
CA ASN A 27 -3.91 11.67 7.35
C ASN A 27 -3.31 11.49 5.95
N ALA A 28 -2.34 12.33 5.57
CA ALA A 28 -1.61 12.19 4.31
C ALA A 28 -0.85 10.87 4.22
N LEU A 29 -0.18 10.47 5.30
CA LEU A 29 0.52 9.18 5.39
C LEU A 29 -0.45 8.00 5.33
N HIS A 30 -1.57 8.05 6.05
CA HIS A 30 -2.60 7.01 6.00
C HIS A 30 -3.20 6.87 4.60
N TYR A 31 -3.48 7.99 3.94
CA TYR A 31 -3.98 8.02 2.57
C TYR A 31 -2.96 7.40 1.59
N LEU A 32 -1.67 7.74 1.71
CA LEU A 32 -0.63 7.10 0.91
C LEU A 32 -0.49 5.60 1.21
N ALA A 33 -0.61 5.20 2.47
CA ALA A 33 -0.60 3.78 2.84
C ALA A 33 -1.77 3.01 2.22
N ALA A 34 -2.97 3.59 2.20
CA ALA A 34 -4.14 2.98 1.55
C ALA A 34 -3.91 2.76 0.05
N ILE A 35 -3.13 3.64 -0.59
CA ILE A 35 -2.77 3.51 -1.99
C ILE A 35 -1.60 2.55 -2.18
N TYR A 36 -0.51 2.63 -1.42
CA TYR A 36 0.76 1.95 -1.77
C TYR A 36 1.12 0.75 -0.89
N CYS A 37 0.42 0.51 0.23
CA CYS A 37 0.65 -0.62 1.12
C CYS A 37 -0.47 -1.66 0.94
N PRO A 38 -0.30 -2.70 0.10
CA PRO A 38 -1.34 -3.70 -0.13
C PRO A 38 -1.56 -4.64 1.07
N LEU A 39 -0.59 -4.77 1.96
CA LEU A 39 -0.68 -5.56 3.21
C LEU A 39 -1.09 -4.66 4.38
N SER A 40 -1.66 -5.25 5.44
CA SER A 40 -2.09 -4.54 6.65
C SER A 40 -1.04 -3.54 7.13
N PHE A 41 -1.34 -2.26 6.94
CA PHE A 41 -0.47 -1.17 7.37
C PHE A 41 -0.35 -1.23 8.90
N PRO A 42 0.85 -1.52 9.45
CA PRO A 42 1.01 -1.83 10.88
C PRO A 42 0.74 -0.63 11.78
N PHE A 43 0.58 0.56 11.18
CA PHE A 43 0.27 1.80 11.87
C PHE A 43 -1.15 2.30 11.61
N SER A 44 -2.03 1.45 11.05
CA SER A 44 -3.46 1.74 10.92
C SER A 44 -4.08 1.80 12.32
N LYS A 45 -4.04 2.98 12.93
CA LYS A 45 -4.82 3.28 14.13
C LYS A 45 -6.28 3.11 13.72
N GLU A 46 -7.06 2.30 14.44
CA GLU A 46 -8.50 2.16 14.24
C GLU A 46 -9.11 3.55 14.09
N LEU A 47 -9.37 3.95 12.85
CA LEU A 47 -10.09 5.18 12.56
C LEU A 47 -11.49 4.87 13.04
N GLY A 48 -11.81 5.27 14.27
CA GLY A 48 -13.14 5.09 14.84
C GLY A 48 -14.15 5.50 13.79
N ASP A 49 -15.11 4.60 13.54
CA ASP A 49 -16.17 4.62 12.53
C ASP A 49 -16.89 5.98 12.50
N SER A 50 -16.24 7.01 11.96
CA SER A 50 -16.83 8.32 11.74
C SER A 50 -17.56 8.24 10.42
N LYS A 51 -18.67 7.51 10.47
CA LYS A 51 -19.79 7.71 9.57
C LYS A 51 -20.18 9.18 9.71
N HIS A 52 -19.65 10.01 8.82
CA HIS A 52 -20.28 11.28 8.51
C HIS A 52 -21.68 10.95 7.99
N ALA A 53 -22.64 10.96 8.91
CA ALA A 53 -24.06 10.85 8.60
C ALA A 53 -24.47 12.11 7.84
N PHE A 54 -24.26 12.10 6.52
CA PHE A 54 -25.04 12.95 5.64
C PHE A 54 -26.40 12.30 5.49
N ALA A 55 -27.41 12.97 6.02
CA ALA A 55 -28.79 12.56 5.91
C ALA A 55 -29.16 12.39 4.43
N GLU A 56 -29.39 11.15 4.00
CA GLU A 56 -30.02 10.87 2.73
C GLU A 56 -31.48 11.30 2.82
N VAL A 57 -31.76 12.45 2.22
CA VAL A 57 -33.10 12.88 1.85
C VAL A 57 -33.57 11.98 0.72
N ASP A 58 -34.64 11.22 0.99
CA ASP A 58 -35.44 10.55 -0.02
C ASP A 58 -36.06 11.60 -0.96
N SER A 59 -35.62 11.64 -2.22
CA SER A 59 -36.33 12.28 -3.31
C SER A 59 -35.94 11.59 -4.61
N GLY A 60 -36.84 10.71 -5.06
CA GLY A 60 -36.69 9.91 -6.25
C GLY A 60 -36.61 10.69 -7.57
N TYR A 61 -36.19 9.93 -8.58
CA TYR A 61 -36.17 10.22 -10.01
C TYR A 61 -35.17 11.31 -10.46
N THR A 62 -33.98 10.86 -10.87
CA THR A 62 -33.24 11.54 -11.93
C THR A 62 -32.56 10.51 -12.84
N SER A 63 -32.81 10.64 -14.14
CA SER A 63 -32.17 9.90 -15.22
C SER A 63 -30.74 10.40 -15.33
N GLY A 64 -29.75 9.54 -15.06
CA GLY A 64 -28.34 9.91 -14.99
C GLY A 64 -27.52 9.11 -15.98
N ASN A 65 -26.91 9.84 -16.92
CA ASN A 65 -26.01 9.41 -17.98
C ASN A 65 -24.96 8.40 -17.50
N GLU A 66 -24.72 7.37 -18.31
CA GLU A 66 -23.60 6.42 -18.19
C GLU A 66 -22.30 7.19 -18.49
N ASP A 67 -21.89 8.09 -17.59
CA ASP A 67 -20.53 8.58 -17.57
C ASP A 67 -19.74 7.50 -16.82
N ASP A 68 -18.96 6.73 -17.57
CA ASP A 68 -17.94 5.81 -17.06
C ASP A 68 -16.84 6.64 -16.34
N GLU A 69 -17.20 7.34 -15.26
CA GLU A 69 -16.24 7.89 -14.30
C GLU A 69 -15.55 6.69 -13.66
N THR A 70 -14.47 6.25 -14.30
CA THR A 70 -13.71 5.07 -13.89
C THR A 70 -13.21 5.33 -12.47
N GLU A 71 -13.84 4.71 -11.46
CA GLU A 71 -13.46 4.89 -10.07
C GLU A 71 -11.96 4.61 -9.92
N LEU A 72 -11.20 5.60 -9.42
CA LEU A 72 -9.76 5.48 -9.23
C LEU A 72 -9.46 4.44 -8.16
N THR A 73 -9.18 3.20 -8.59
CA THR A 73 -8.76 2.13 -7.69
C THR A 73 -7.27 2.29 -7.31
N PRO A 74 -6.81 1.77 -6.16
CA PRO A 74 -5.39 1.77 -5.82
C PRO A 74 -4.51 1.17 -6.91
N ALA A 75 -5.00 0.14 -7.63
CA ALA A 75 -4.27 -0.48 -8.74
C ALA A 75 -4.03 0.48 -9.90
N ILE A 76 -5.05 1.28 -10.27
CA ILE A 76 -4.92 2.30 -11.32
C ILE A 76 -3.91 3.37 -10.91
N ILE A 77 -4.00 3.87 -9.67
CA ILE A 77 -3.09 4.91 -9.16
C ILE A 77 -1.64 4.39 -9.07
N ARG A 78 -1.44 3.13 -8.66
CA ARG A 78 -0.11 2.49 -8.60
C ARG A 78 0.52 2.31 -9.98
N ALA A 79 -0.29 2.09 -11.02
CA ALA A 79 0.18 1.94 -12.40
C ALA A 79 0.61 3.28 -13.02
N ASP A 80 0.17 4.42 -12.45
CA ASP A 80 0.57 5.74 -12.89
C ASP A 80 1.98 6.11 -12.37
N VAL A 81 2.94 6.16 -13.30
CA VAL A 81 4.34 6.52 -13.02
C VAL A 81 4.48 7.94 -12.49
N HIS A 82 3.63 8.87 -12.94
CA HIS A 82 3.67 10.26 -12.46
C HIS A 82 3.23 10.36 -11.01
N GLU A 83 2.14 9.69 -10.65
CA GLU A 83 1.64 9.67 -9.27
C GLU A 83 2.60 8.96 -8.32
N LYS A 84 3.16 7.81 -8.75
CA LYS A 84 4.22 7.12 -8.01
C LYS A 84 5.43 8.03 -7.77
N SER A 85 5.92 8.70 -8.83
CA SER A 85 7.06 9.63 -8.74
C SER A 85 6.75 10.84 -7.87
N PHE A 86 5.50 11.29 -7.84
CA PHE A 86 5.06 12.37 -6.97
C PHE A 86 5.08 11.95 -5.49
N ALA A 87 4.48 10.79 -5.19
CA ALA A 87 4.46 10.21 -3.86
C ALA A 87 5.89 9.96 -3.33
N GLU A 88 6.78 9.44 -4.17
CA GLU A 88 8.20 9.25 -3.86
C GLU A 88 8.86 10.57 -3.41
N ARG A 89 8.78 11.62 -4.25
CA ARG A 89 9.37 12.93 -3.92
C ARG A 89 8.77 13.53 -2.67
N TRP A 90 7.47 13.36 -2.46
CA TRP A 90 6.78 13.86 -1.28
C TRP A 90 7.27 13.14 -0.02
N LEU A 91 7.35 11.81 -0.04
CA LEU A 91 7.83 11.02 1.10
C LEU A 91 9.30 11.32 1.43
N THR A 92 10.19 11.35 0.42
CA THR A 92 11.59 11.73 0.63
C THR A 92 11.69 13.15 1.19
N GLY A 93 10.87 14.07 0.67
CA GLY A 93 10.79 15.45 1.15
C GLY A 93 10.36 15.54 2.61
N LEU A 94 9.35 14.76 3.02
CA LEU A 94 8.90 14.67 4.40
C LEU A 94 10.00 14.08 5.30
N ILE A 95 10.55 12.91 4.95
CA ILE A 95 11.60 12.22 5.71
C ILE A 95 12.80 13.16 5.96
N SER A 96 13.23 13.90 4.94
CA SER A 96 14.37 14.83 5.06
C SER A 96 14.13 16.02 6.00
N ARG A 97 12.89 16.31 6.37
CA ARG A 97 12.50 17.50 7.13
C ARG A 97 11.81 17.20 8.45
N VAL A 98 11.34 15.97 8.66
CA VAL A 98 10.43 15.61 9.76
C VAL A 98 10.97 16.03 11.13
N GLU A 99 12.27 15.83 11.37
CA GLU A 99 12.95 16.23 12.64
C GLU A 99 12.99 17.75 12.86
N SER A 100 12.94 18.54 11.79
CA SER A 100 12.94 20.01 11.85
C SER A 100 11.54 20.63 11.90
N LEU A 101 10.48 19.82 11.78
CA LEU A 101 9.12 20.31 11.79
C LEU A 101 8.61 20.44 13.24
N GLU A 102 8.43 21.68 13.70
CA GLU A 102 7.86 22.00 15.03
C GLU A 102 6.33 21.78 15.12
N ILE A 103 5.77 20.90 14.28
CA ILE A 103 4.32 20.63 14.22
C ILE A 103 3.90 19.43 15.07
N PHE A 104 4.86 18.58 15.45
CA PHE A 104 4.61 17.37 16.23
C PHE A 104 4.57 17.68 17.72
N SER A 105 3.59 17.10 18.41
CA SER A 105 3.39 17.26 19.85
C SER A 105 4.49 16.62 20.71
N SER A 106 5.27 15.68 20.16
CA SER A 106 6.32 14.96 20.86
C SER A 106 7.37 14.37 19.90
N GLU A 107 8.55 14.05 20.43
CA GLU A 107 9.59 13.29 19.72
C GLU A 107 9.07 11.92 19.26
N GLU A 108 8.29 11.27 20.11
CA GLU A 108 7.62 10.00 19.81
C GLU A 108 6.62 10.11 18.63
N ALA A 109 5.92 11.25 18.48
CA ALA A 109 5.11 11.52 17.30
C ALA A 109 5.94 11.77 16.04
N THR A 110 7.08 12.43 16.20
CA THR A 110 8.05 12.68 15.11
C THR A 110 8.61 11.35 14.59
N GLN A 111 9.06 10.48 15.50
CA GLN A 111 9.57 9.15 15.15
C GLN A 111 8.51 8.30 14.45
N ARG A 112 7.28 8.30 14.96
CA ARG A 112 6.17 7.56 14.32
C ARG A 112 5.89 8.04 12.90
N ALA A 113 5.91 9.35 12.65
CA ALA A 113 5.73 9.89 11.31
C ALA A 113 6.88 9.48 10.37
N LEU A 114 8.11 9.45 10.88
CA LEU A 114 9.29 8.97 10.15
C LEU A 114 9.16 7.48 9.81
N ASP A 115 8.84 6.64 10.78
CA ASP A 115 8.68 5.19 10.61
C ASP A 115 7.58 4.87 9.59
N GLN A 116 6.43 5.54 9.69
CA GLN A 116 5.34 5.40 8.72
C GLN A 116 5.76 5.84 7.31
N ALA A 117 6.42 7.00 7.18
CA ALA A 117 6.87 7.50 5.90
C ALA A 117 7.91 6.57 5.26
N ALA A 118 8.86 6.06 6.05
CA ALA A 118 9.87 5.11 5.60
C ALA A 118 9.25 3.79 5.13
N TYR A 119 8.28 3.26 5.88
CA TYR A 119 7.56 2.05 5.49
C TYR A 119 6.80 2.21 4.17
N ILE A 120 6.08 3.33 3.99
CA ILE A 120 5.38 3.61 2.73
C ILE A 120 6.39 3.83 1.60
N PHE A 121 7.50 4.49 1.87
CA PHE A 121 8.54 4.69 0.87
C PHE A 121 9.14 3.37 0.40
N GLU A 122 9.39 2.43 1.32
CA GLU A 122 9.82 1.07 0.98
C GLU A 122 8.76 0.35 0.14
N SER A 123 7.48 0.47 0.49
CA SER A 123 6.39 -0.18 -0.25
C SER A 123 6.20 0.34 -1.68
N LEU A 124 6.63 1.57 -1.99
CA LEU A 124 6.67 2.06 -3.38
C LEU A 124 7.58 1.22 -4.28
N PHE A 125 8.67 0.68 -3.73
CA PHE A 125 9.69 -0.08 -4.47
C PHE A 125 9.63 -1.57 -4.21
N ALA A 126 8.84 -2.01 -3.23
CA ALA A 126 8.31 -3.35 -3.18
C ALA A 126 7.35 -3.54 -4.37
N SER A 127 7.91 -3.55 -5.59
CA SER A 127 7.24 -4.14 -6.74
C SER A 127 6.76 -5.51 -6.31
N ALA A 128 5.51 -5.81 -6.67
CA ALA A 128 4.93 -7.14 -6.70
C ALA A 128 6.04 -8.21 -6.65
N LEU A 129 6.30 -8.82 -5.49
CA LEU A 129 6.97 -10.11 -5.48
C LEU A 129 6.12 -10.96 -6.40
N ASP A 130 6.68 -11.25 -7.57
CA ASP A 130 5.88 -11.27 -8.76
C ASP A 130 4.86 -12.41 -8.67
N GLU A 131 3.64 -12.18 -9.17
CA GLU A 131 2.76 -13.32 -9.48
C GLU A 131 3.44 -14.31 -10.46
N ASP A 132 4.54 -13.88 -11.10
CA ASP A 132 5.43 -14.65 -11.97
C ASP A 132 6.84 -14.95 -11.37
N ASP A 133 7.13 -14.66 -10.09
CA ASP A 133 8.45 -14.93 -9.51
C ASP A 133 8.44 -16.36 -9.00
N GLN A 134 8.74 -17.26 -9.93
CA GLN A 134 9.02 -18.66 -9.63
C GLN A 134 10.16 -18.83 -8.60
N ASN A 135 10.88 -17.75 -8.23
CA ASN A 135 11.83 -17.70 -7.12
C ASN A 135 11.31 -16.92 -5.90
N SER A 136 10.01 -16.97 -5.62
CA SER A 136 9.49 -16.60 -4.31
C SER A 136 10.38 -17.21 -3.22
N PRO A 137 10.83 -16.44 -2.21
CA PRO A 137 11.76 -16.92 -1.18
C PRO A 137 11.18 -18.07 -0.33
N PHE A 138 9.91 -18.39 -0.54
CA PHE A 138 9.17 -19.47 0.09
C PHE A 138 9.07 -20.73 -0.78
N LEU A 139 9.60 -20.76 -2.00
CA LEU A 139 9.58 -21.95 -2.85
C LEU A 139 10.92 -22.69 -2.80
N ARG A 140 10.87 -23.98 -2.42
CA ARG A 140 12.02 -24.89 -2.51
C ARG A 140 11.81 -25.92 -3.61
N GLU A 141 12.70 -25.93 -4.58
CA GLU A 141 12.70 -26.92 -5.66
C GLU A 141 13.74 -28.02 -5.38
N PHE A 142 13.31 -29.27 -5.49
CA PHE A 142 14.14 -30.46 -5.38
C PHE A 142 14.07 -31.25 -6.67
N SER A 143 15.19 -31.84 -7.06
CA SER A 143 15.25 -32.72 -8.21
C SER A 143 15.96 -34.02 -7.87
N PHE A 144 15.33 -35.14 -8.23
CA PHE A 144 15.82 -36.49 -7.94
C PHE A 144 15.95 -37.27 -9.24
N GLU A 145 17.14 -37.84 -9.48
CA GLU A 145 17.33 -38.82 -10.56
C GLU A 145 16.86 -40.20 -10.10
N MET A 146 15.85 -40.75 -10.76
CA MET A 146 15.36 -42.11 -10.54
C MET A 146 15.78 -43.02 -11.70
N LYS A 147 16.28 -44.22 -11.39
CA LYS A 147 16.46 -45.28 -12.40
C LYS A 147 15.17 -46.08 -12.53
N GLY A 148 14.59 -46.07 -13.73
CA GLY A 148 13.45 -46.92 -14.08
C GLY A 148 13.86 -48.40 -14.22
N PRO A 149 12.88 -49.32 -14.27
CA PRO A 149 13.13 -50.76 -14.38
C PRO A 149 13.83 -51.21 -15.69
N GLY A 150 14.17 -50.28 -16.60
CA GLY A 150 14.97 -50.51 -17.81
C GLY A 150 16.35 -49.85 -17.83
N GLY A 151 16.79 -49.19 -16.75
CA GLY A 151 18.05 -48.43 -16.72
C GLY A 151 17.93 -46.98 -17.22
N ASP A 152 16.77 -46.59 -17.74
CA ASP A 152 16.46 -45.22 -18.13
C ASP A 152 16.43 -44.32 -16.90
N LYS A 153 17.15 -43.19 -16.98
CA LYS A 153 17.12 -42.14 -15.96
C LYS A 153 15.88 -41.29 -16.17
N LYS A 154 15.00 -41.25 -15.18
CA LYS A 154 13.86 -40.33 -15.11
C LYS A 154 14.13 -39.30 -14.03
N GLN A 155 14.01 -38.03 -14.36
CA GLN A 155 14.13 -36.95 -13.39
C GLN A 155 12.75 -36.66 -12.79
N ILE A 156 12.68 -36.55 -11.47
CA ILE A 156 11.49 -36.11 -10.73
C ILE A 156 11.81 -34.73 -10.16
N SER A 157 10.99 -33.74 -10.48
CA SER A 157 11.06 -32.41 -9.87
C SER A 157 9.92 -32.26 -8.87
N VAL A 158 10.24 -31.71 -7.70
CA VAL A 158 9.31 -31.47 -6.58
C VAL A 158 9.44 -30.00 -6.19
N GLN A 159 8.33 -29.28 -6.12
CA GLN A 159 8.30 -27.90 -5.64
C GLN A 159 7.52 -27.88 -4.32
N LEU A 160 8.14 -27.34 -3.27
CA LEU A 160 7.54 -27.13 -1.95
C LEU A 160 7.31 -25.64 -1.73
N ASN A 161 6.12 -25.28 -1.25
CA ASN A 161 5.79 -23.93 -0.82
C ASN A 161 5.83 -23.85 0.71
N ASP A 162 6.82 -23.13 1.24
CA ASP A 162 7.07 -22.87 2.66
C ASP A 162 6.40 -21.59 3.17
N GLY A 163 5.51 -20.99 2.37
CA GLY A 163 4.64 -19.90 2.81
C GLY A 163 3.82 -20.34 4.03
N LEU A 164 3.34 -19.36 4.82
CA LEU A 164 2.71 -19.56 6.13
C LEU A 164 1.76 -20.77 6.18
N ALA A 165 2.28 -21.91 6.63
CA ALA A 165 1.51 -23.07 7.04
C ALA A 165 0.81 -22.70 8.37
N GLY A 166 -0.35 -22.04 8.28
CA GLY A 166 -0.94 -21.41 9.47
C GLY A 166 -2.45 -21.14 9.43
N THR A 167 -3.20 -21.58 8.42
CA THR A 167 -4.66 -21.61 8.50
C THR A 167 -5.12 -23.05 8.48
N ASN A 168 -5.18 -23.64 9.66
CA ASN A 168 -6.04 -24.80 9.86
C ASN A 168 -7.47 -24.23 9.79
N ASP A 169 -8.22 -24.57 8.74
CA ASP A 169 -9.67 -24.40 8.76
C ASP A 169 -10.23 -25.27 9.91
N THR A 170 -10.54 -24.65 11.04
CA THR A 170 -11.46 -25.17 12.07
C THR A 170 -12.17 -24.01 12.75
#